data_AF-A0A2T5GPD8-F1
#
_entry.id   AF-A0A2T5GPD8-F1
#
_cell.length_a   1.000
_cell.length_b   1.000
_cell.length_c   1.000
_cell.angle_alpha   90.00
_cell.angle_beta   90.00
_cell.angle_gamma   90.00
#
_symmetry.space_group_name_H-M   'P 1'
#
loop_
_entity.id
_entity.type
_entity.pdbx_description
1 polymer ?
#
loop_
_entity_poly.entity_id
_entity_poly.type
_entity_poly.pdbx_seq_one_letter_code
_entity_poly.pdbx_strand_id
1 'polypeptide(L)' 'MPCATLTARLRALEVVRDDGAKHLHDAGLVTTAMAHTAIIDNAIRAALDLAYAVQAAADSDVAPAWEAIDVLALSQIEVQ' A
#
# COMPACT_ATOMS: atom_id res chain seq x y z
N MET A 1 -3.20 -10.21 -21.12
CA MET A 1 -4.03 -9.97 -19.92
C MET A 1 -4.24 -8.48 -19.79
N PRO A 2 -5.46 -7.96 -19.57
CA PRO A 2 -5.63 -6.53 -19.31
C PRO A 2 -4.88 -6.16 -18.02
N CYS A 3 -4.04 -5.13 -18.09
CA CYS A 3 -3.31 -4.65 -16.92
C CYS A 3 -4.33 -4.09 -15.93
N ALA A 4 -4.49 -4.74 -14.77
CA ALA A 4 -5.37 -4.23 -13.73
C ALA A 4 -4.85 -2.85 -13.28
N THR A 5 -5.73 -1.85 -13.25
CA THR A 5 -5.38 -0.51 -12.79
C THR A 5 -4.95 -0.55 -11.32
N LEU A 6 -4.17 0.43 -10.88
CA LEU A 6 -3.78 0.58 -9.47
C LEU A 6 -5.01 0.51 -8.55
N THR A 7 -6.07 1.24 -8.89
CA THR A 7 -7.34 1.21 -8.15
C THR A 7 -7.94 -0.19 -8.02
N ALA A 8 -7.90 -1.00 -9.07
CA ALA A 8 -8.42 -2.37 -9.01
C ALA A 8 -7.57 -3.27 -8.09
N ARG A 9 -6.25 -3.07 -8.06
CA ARG A 9 -5.35 -3.80 -7.15
C ARG A 9 -5.50 -3.37 -5.70
N LEU A 10 -5.70 -2.07 -5.44
CA LEU A 10 -5.97 -1.56 -4.10
C LEU A 10 -7.29 -2.12 -3.54
N ARG A 11 -8.36 -2.14 -4.35
CA ARG A 11 -9.62 -2.78 -3.96
C ARG A 11 -9.48 -4.28 -3.67
N ALA A 12 -8.66 -4.98 -4.45
CA ALA A 12 -8.38 -6.39 -4.16
C ALA A 12 -7.65 -6.57 -2.81
N LEU A 13 -6.75 -5.64 -2.44
CA LEU A 13 -6.09 -5.66 -1.13
C LEU A 13 -7.07 -5.39 0.02
N GLU A 14 -8.03 -4.48 -0.16
CA GLU A 14 -9.09 -4.23 0.83
C GLU A 14 -9.89 -5.51 1.13
N VAL A 15 -10.26 -6.26 0.08
CA VAL A 15 -10.95 -7.55 0.25
C VAL A 15 -10.09 -8.56 1.01
N VAL A 16 -8.80 -8.69 0.63
CA VAL A 16 -7.86 -9.60 1.33
C VAL A 16 -7.71 -9.23 2.80
N ARG A 17 -7.62 -7.94 3.11
CA ARG A 17 -7.54 -7.42 4.48
C ARG A 17 -8.76 -7.82 5.30
N ASP A 18 -9.95 -7.58 4.76
CA ASP A 18 -11.20 -7.77 5.48
C ASP A 18 -11.48 -9.28 5.69
N ASP A 19 -11.29 -10.09 4.64
CA ASP A 19 -11.47 -11.55 4.72
C ASP A 19 -10.43 -12.20 5.65
N GLY A 20 -9.17 -11.79 5.53
CA GLY A 20 -8.07 -12.31 6.36
C GLY A 20 -8.22 -11.93 7.83
N ALA A 21 -8.57 -10.67 8.12
CA ALA A 21 -8.82 -10.20 9.48
C ALA A 21 -10.00 -10.94 10.12
N LYS A 22 -11.09 -11.16 9.37
CA LYS A 22 -12.24 -11.93 9.84
C LYS A 22 -11.84 -13.37 10.18
N HIS A 23 -11.12 -14.05 9.28
CA HIS A 23 -10.68 -15.42 9.51
C HIS A 23 -9.78 -15.55 10.76
N LEU A 24 -8.83 -14.63 10.94
CA LEU A 24 -7.95 -14.60 12.10
C LEU A 24 -8.70 -14.29 13.40
N HIS A 25 -9.67 -13.38 13.35
CA HIS A 25 -10.52 -13.05 14.49
C HIS A 25 -11.40 -14.24 14.90
N ASP A 26 -12.03 -14.92 13.94
CA ASP A 26 -12.86 -16.11 14.18
C ASP A 26 -12.05 -17.27 14.77
N ALA A 27 -10.74 -17.33 14.47
CA ALA A 27 -9.78 -18.27 15.08
C ALA A 27 -9.28 -17.84 16.48
N GLY A 28 -9.75 -16.71 17.02
CA GLY A 28 -9.34 -16.17 18.32
C GLY A 28 -7.97 -15.48 18.32
N LEU A 29 -7.35 -15.26 17.16
CA LEU A 29 -6.03 -14.67 17.00
C LEU A 29 -6.10 -13.13 16.86
N VAL A 30 -6.68 -12.47 17.86
CA VAL A 30 -7.02 -11.03 17.80
C VAL A 30 -5.82 -10.14 17.47
N THR A 31 -4.68 -10.32 18.14
CA THR A 31 -3.47 -9.52 17.87
C THR A 31 -2.94 -9.75 16.46
N THR A 32 -3.03 -10.98 15.95
CA THR A 32 -2.60 -11.31 14.58
C THR A 32 -3.53 -10.69 13.55
N ALA A 33 -4.85 -10.67 13.81
CA ALA A 33 -5.82 -9.97 12.97
C ALA A 33 -5.50 -8.47 12.89
N MET A 34 -5.21 -7.82 14.01
CA MET A 34 -4.81 -6.41 14.05
C MET A 34 -3.52 -6.15 13.26
N ALA A 35 -2.50 -6.98 13.45
CA ALA A 35 -1.23 -6.86 12.72
C ALA A 35 -1.45 -7.04 11.21
N HIS A 36 -2.25 -8.02 10.81
CA HIS A 36 -2.62 -8.26 9.41
C HIS A 36 -3.28 -7.04 8.77
N THR A 37 -4.29 -6.47 9.44
CA THR A 37 -4.98 -5.25 8.98
C THR A 37 -4.00 -4.08 8.84
N ALA A 38 -3.16 -3.84 9.87
CA ALA A 38 -2.20 -2.74 9.86
C ALA A 38 -1.15 -2.86 8.75
N ILE A 39 -0.69 -4.07 8.43
CA ILE A 39 0.27 -4.30 7.34
C ILE A 39 -0.37 -3.93 6.00
N ILE A 40 -1.60 -4.38 5.74
CA ILE A 40 -2.26 -4.13 4.46
C ILE A 40 -2.66 -2.65 4.33
N ASP A 41 -3.12 -2.01 5.42
CA ASP A 41 -3.42 -0.58 5.42
C ASP A 41 -2.18 0.27 5.13
N ASN A 42 -1.03 -0.08 5.72
CA ASN A 42 0.23 0.60 5.41
C ASN A 42 0.65 0.40 3.95
N ALA A 43 0.44 -0.79 3.39
CA ALA A 43 0.74 -1.05 1.98
C ALA A 43 -0.17 -0.26 1.03
N ILE A 44 -1.48 -0.17 1.34
CA ILE A 44 -2.43 0.65 0.58
C ILE A 44 -2.03 2.13 0.65
N ARG A 45 -1.72 2.63 1.85
CA ARG A 45 -1.30 4.02 2.05
C ARG A 45 -0.03 4.33 1.26
N ALA A 46 1.01 3.51 1.40
CA ALA A 46 2.27 3.66 0.67
C ALA A 46 2.07 3.70 -0.86
N ALA A 47 1.20 2.83 -1.38
CA ALA A 47 0.89 2.80 -2.81
C ALA A 47 0.13 4.05 -3.28
N LEU A 48 -0.78 4.60 -2.46
CA LEU A 48 -1.47 5.86 -2.74
C LEU A 48 -0.52 7.06 -2.68
N ASP A 49 0.33 7.13 -1.67
CA ASP A 49 1.33 8.20 -1.51
C ASP A 49 2.30 8.21 -2.70
N LEU A 50 2.76 7.04 -3.14
CA LEU A 50 3.60 6.91 -4.32
C LEU A 50 2.87 7.33 -5.61
N ALA A 51 1.60 6.92 -5.78
CA ALA A 51 0.82 7.31 -6.95
C ALA A 51 0.60 8.83 -7.02
N TYR A 52 0.33 9.45 -5.87
CA TYR A 52 0.25 10.90 -5.76
C TYR A 52 1.59 11.57 -6.10
N ALA A 53 2.70 11.08 -5.55
CA ALA A 53 4.02 11.61 -5.83
C ALA A 53 4.42 11.51 -7.31
N VAL A 54 4.11 10.39 -7.97
CA VAL A 54 4.32 10.21 -9.42
C VAL A 54 3.49 11.21 -10.23
N GLN A 55 2.23 11.43 -9.85
CA GLN A 55 1.37 12.41 -10.51
C GLN A 55 1.91 13.84 -10.34
N ALA A 56 2.27 14.24 -9.11
CA ALA A 56 2.83 15.55 -8.84
C ALA A 56 4.13 15.80 -9.65
N ALA A 57 5.01 14.80 -9.72
CA ALA A 57 6.24 14.89 -10.50
C ALA A 57 5.96 15.01 -12.01
N ALA A 58 4.94 14.32 -12.54
CA ALA A 58 4.51 14.49 -13.92
C ALA A 58 3.99 15.92 -14.19
N ASP A 59 3.39 16.56 -13.18
CA ASP A 59 2.94 17.95 -13.19
C ASP A 59 4.07 18.96 -12.82
N SER A 60 5.33 18.50 -12.82
CA SER A 60 6.55 19.29 -12.52
C SER A 60 6.73 19.75 -11.07
N ASP A 61 5.94 19.23 -10.12
CA ASP A 61 6.19 19.37 -8.68
C ASP A 61 6.88 18.12 -8.13
N VAL A 62 8.20 18.22 -7.93
CA VAL A 62 9.03 17.09 -7.50
C VAL A 62 9.13 16.96 -5.98
N ALA A 63 8.62 17.92 -5.19
CA ALA A 63 8.75 17.87 -3.73
C ALA A 63 8.07 16.63 -3.10
N PRO A 64 6.85 16.23 -3.51
CA PRO A 64 6.21 15.02 -3.00
C PRO A 64 6.97 13.72 -3.37
N ALA A 65 7.68 13.70 -4.49
CA ALA A 65 8.49 12.54 -4.91
C ALA A 65 9.73 12.34 -4.02
N TRP A 66 10.38 13.44 -3.61
CA TRP A 66 11.48 13.37 -2.65
C TRP A 66 11.01 12.89 -1.27
N GLU A 67 9.89 13.42 -0.79
CA GLU A 67 9.30 12.99 0.48
C GLU A 67 8.92 11.50 0.46
N ALA A 68 8.33 11.02 -0.64
CA ALA A 68 7.99 9.60 -0.80
C ALA A 68 9.22 8.68 -0.79
N ILE A 69 10.34 9.09 -1.40
CA ILE A 69 11.60 8.33 -1.37
C ILE A 69 12.12 8.16 0.06
N ASP A 70 12.06 9.24 0.86
CA ASP A 70 12.53 9.24 2.24
C ASP A 70 11.60 8.44 3.15
N VAL A 71 10.28 8.65 3.06
CA VAL A 71 9.27 8.01 3.92
C VAL A 71 9.15 6.51 3.66
N LEU A 72 9.24 6.09 2.40
CA LEU A 72 9.16 4.69 2.02
C LEU A 72 10.52 4.00 2.00
N ALA A 73 11.60 4.73 2.33
CA ALA A 73 12.98 4.27 2.25
C ALA A 73 13.32 3.64 0.87
N LEU A 74 12.74 4.16 -0.22
CA LEU A 74 12.93 3.60 -1.57
C LEU A 74 14.39 3.64 -2.01
N SER A 75 15.18 4.55 -1.45
CA SER A 75 16.63 4.64 -1.66
C SER A 75 17.41 3.39 -1.19
N GLN A 76 16.79 2.55 -0.36
CA GLN A 76 17.36 1.29 0.14
C GLN A 76 16.88 0.07 -0.65
N ILE A 77 15.94 0.25 -1.58
CA ILE A 77 15.40 -0.82 -2.42
C ILE A 77 16.21 -0.85 -3.72
N GLU A 78 17.07 -1.86 -3.87
CA GLU A 78 17.71 -2.16 -5.15
C GLU A 78 16.63 -2.56 -6.16
N VAL A 79 16.45 -1.74 -7.20
CA VAL A 79 15.62 -2.12 -8.34
C VAL A 79 16.50 -2.95 -9.28
N GLN A 80 16.30 -4.27 -9.28
CA GLN A 80 16.90 -5.20 -10.25
C GLN A 80 16.03 -5.36 -11.49
#